data_AF-A0A5J6YS49-F1
#
_entry.id   AF-A0A5J6YS49-F1
#
_cell.length_a   1.000
_cell.length_b   1.000
_cell.length_c   1.000
_cell.angle_alpha   90.00
_cell.angle_beta   90.00
_cell.angle_gamma   90.00
#
_symmetry.space_group_name_H-M   'P 1'
#
loop_
_entity.id
_entity.type
_entity.pdbx_description
1 polymer ?
#
loop_
_entity_poly.entity_id
_entity_poly.type
_entity_poly.pdbx_seq_one_letter_code
_entity_poly.pdbx_strand_id
1 'polypeptide(L)'
;MRAGRGGYAYVFCSVYRFQRSTHQLSCTLFFLSLHPTDRREIMTGEQANLIPADARRHKEGRGKGTLADYVPWILMHEISSKGRKHLLPGYKTGREHHLLSDGEAACLSVLEWHPAVIDIREQYPLLPLESTVELADRLGIHHPLDPKNGAQPFVLTIDFVVTLSDDVAVPFKVISFKKSAQLENRATLIRQELERRYLTDYGLEDREVDWSIVTEHELPQILIKNITHLSPRTFGLISQAQMTRIRAALEQHWHPALALTNLGKRVDCDLALEPGSALSVVRQLIYHGLWVCDLRNTIFRVNHPLTDLIVDQRKQMPTWSVRS
;
A
#
# COMPACT_ATOMS: atom_id res chain seq x y z
N MET A 1 30.35 -12.09 -21.65
CA MET A 1 29.82 -12.91 -20.54
C MET A 1 28.99 -12.00 -19.63
N ARG A 2 27.67 -12.20 -19.60
CA ARG A 2 26.72 -11.41 -18.82
C ARG A 2 26.70 -11.94 -17.39
N ALA A 3 27.22 -11.18 -16.43
CA ALA A 3 27.09 -11.45 -15.00
C ALA A 3 26.29 -10.32 -14.35
N GLY A 4 25.29 -10.66 -13.52
CA GLY A 4 24.75 -9.75 -12.51
C GLY A 4 23.37 -9.13 -12.73
N ARG A 5 22.40 -9.84 -13.33
CA ARG A 5 20.95 -9.56 -13.12
C ARG A 5 20.23 -10.66 -12.32
N GLY A 6 20.99 -11.58 -11.71
CA GLY A 6 20.45 -12.80 -11.07
C GLY A 6 20.20 -12.71 -9.57
N GLY A 7 20.58 -11.62 -8.88
CA GLY A 7 20.47 -11.51 -7.41
C GLY A 7 19.09 -11.09 -6.89
N TYR A 8 18.23 -10.52 -7.75
CA TYR A 8 16.90 -10.02 -7.36
C TYR A 8 15.75 -10.80 -7.98
N ALA A 9 16.03 -11.69 -8.95
CA ALA A 9 15.03 -12.54 -9.60
C ALA A 9 14.65 -13.78 -8.75
N TYR A 10 15.42 -14.13 -7.71
CA TYR A 10 15.21 -15.33 -6.90
C TYR A 10 14.60 -15.09 -5.51
N VAL A 11 14.10 -13.88 -5.22
CA VAL A 11 13.40 -13.57 -3.95
C VAL A 11 11.88 -13.38 -4.16
N PHE A 12 11.39 -13.62 -5.38
CA PHE A 12 10.04 -13.24 -5.80
C PHE A 12 9.06 -14.41 -6.00
N CYS A 13 9.47 -15.68 -5.85
CA CYS A 13 8.58 -16.80 -6.15
C CYS A 13 7.94 -17.50 -4.92
N SER A 14 8.47 -17.33 -3.70
CA SER A 14 7.99 -18.14 -2.55
C SER A 14 7.45 -17.37 -1.33
N VAL A 15 7.58 -16.04 -1.23
CA VAL A 15 7.26 -15.33 0.03
C VAL A 15 5.98 -14.46 -0.02
N TYR A 16 5.37 -14.27 -1.19
CA TYR A 16 4.06 -13.58 -1.29
C TYR A 16 3.05 -14.28 -2.22
N ARG A 17 3.18 -15.60 -2.41
CA ARG A 17 1.95 -16.38 -2.57
C ARG A 17 1.28 -16.34 -1.20
N PHE A 18 0.38 -15.37 -1.01
CA PHE A 18 -0.55 -15.32 0.12
C PHE A 18 -1.05 -16.74 0.35
N GLN A 19 -0.52 -17.41 1.38
CA GLN A 19 -1.00 -18.73 1.74
C GLN A 19 -2.43 -18.51 2.19
N ARG A 20 -3.35 -19.25 1.56
CA ARG A 20 -4.77 -19.22 1.87
C ARG A 20 -4.93 -19.52 3.35
N SER A 21 -5.19 -18.49 4.16
CA SER A 21 -5.43 -18.68 5.59
C SER A 21 -6.75 -19.43 5.77
N THR A 22 -6.93 -20.10 6.90
CA THR A 22 -8.16 -20.85 7.22
C THR A 22 -9.42 -19.99 7.14
N HIS A 23 -9.29 -18.67 7.32
CA HIS A 23 -10.38 -17.70 7.24
C HIS A 23 -10.79 -17.44 5.78
N GLN A 24 -9.86 -17.53 4.82
CA GLN A 24 -10.21 -17.52 3.40
C GLN A 24 -11.06 -18.73 3.01
N LEU A 25 -10.93 -19.89 3.64
CA LEU A 25 -11.75 -21.07 3.31
C LEU A 25 -13.24 -20.86 3.65
N SER A 26 -13.54 -20.23 4.79
CA SER A 26 -14.92 -19.84 5.15
C SER A 26 -15.51 -18.83 4.17
N CYS A 27 -14.73 -17.80 3.80
CA CYS A 27 -15.14 -16.84 2.76
C CYS A 27 -15.30 -17.52 1.40
N THR A 28 -14.43 -18.47 1.06
CA THR A 28 -14.47 -19.21 -0.20
C THR A 28 -15.76 -20.02 -0.31
N LEU A 29 -16.21 -20.68 0.76
CA LEU A 29 -17.47 -21.42 0.77
C LEU A 29 -18.68 -20.49 0.56
N PHE A 30 -18.68 -19.30 1.16
CA PHE A 30 -19.70 -18.28 0.91
C PHE A 30 -19.69 -17.83 -0.56
N PHE A 31 -18.52 -17.50 -1.11
CA PHE A 31 -18.39 -17.02 -2.51
C PHE A 31 -18.70 -18.08 -3.56
N LEU A 32 -18.43 -19.36 -3.28
CA LEU A 32 -18.76 -20.49 -4.15
C LEU A 32 -20.27 -20.76 -4.24
N SER A 33 -21.07 -20.33 -3.25
CA SER A 33 -22.52 -20.53 -3.26
C SER A 33 -23.29 -19.60 -4.20
N LEU A 34 -22.60 -18.63 -4.83
CA LEU A 34 -23.19 -17.63 -5.72
C LEU A 34 -22.67 -17.85 -7.15
N HIS A 35 -23.54 -18.09 -8.13
CA HIS A 35 -23.20 -18.20 -9.57
C HIS A 35 -24.28 -17.45 -10.38
N PRO A 36 -23.94 -16.69 -11.45
CA PRO A 36 -23.25 -17.20 -12.65
C PRO A 36 -22.12 -16.30 -13.23
N THR A 37 -21.53 -16.84 -14.31
CA THR A 37 -20.37 -16.46 -15.11
C THR A 37 -20.80 -15.86 -16.45
N ASP A 38 -20.53 -14.57 -16.69
CA ASP A 38 -20.42 -13.98 -18.03
C ASP A 38 -19.71 -12.63 -17.92
N ARG A 39 -18.60 -12.45 -18.65
CA ARG A 39 -17.83 -11.20 -18.70
C ARG A 39 -18.62 -10.16 -19.50
N ARG A 40 -18.80 -8.94 -18.98
CA ARG A 40 -19.59 -7.89 -19.65
C ARG A 40 -18.85 -6.56 -19.72
N GLU A 41 -19.25 -5.73 -20.68
CA GLU A 41 -18.82 -4.34 -20.78
C GLU A 41 -19.41 -3.51 -19.64
N ILE A 42 -18.62 -2.56 -19.13
CA ILE A 42 -19.07 -1.59 -18.12
C ILE A 42 -20.20 -0.75 -18.71
N MET A 43 -21.34 -0.67 -18.02
CA MET A 43 -22.44 0.19 -18.45
C MET A 43 -21.99 1.65 -18.45
N THR A 44 -22.04 2.32 -19.61
CA THR A 44 -21.82 3.76 -19.74
C THR A 44 -23.14 4.51 -19.52
N GLY A 45 -23.78 4.26 -18.36
CA GLY A 45 -25.07 4.85 -17.99
C GLY A 45 -24.94 6.16 -17.22
N GLU A 46 -25.89 7.08 -17.43
CA GLU A 46 -26.03 8.35 -16.72
C GLU A 46 -26.05 8.16 -15.19
N GLN A 47 -25.27 8.98 -14.48
CA GLN A 47 -25.00 8.98 -13.03
C GLN A 47 -26.19 9.45 -12.17
N ALA A 48 -27.41 9.15 -12.62
CA ALA A 48 -28.64 9.82 -12.21
C ALA A 48 -29.12 9.48 -10.79
N ASN A 49 -28.46 8.55 -10.08
CA ASN A 49 -28.95 8.03 -8.79
C ASN A 49 -27.90 8.04 -7.66
N LEU A 50 -26.85 8.85 -7.77
CA LEU A 50 -25.88 9.00 -6.68
C LEU A 50 -26.48 9.74 -5.49
N ILE A 51 -26.23 9.23 -4.27
CA ILE A 51 -26.52 9.97 -3.05
C ILE A 51 -25.81 11.33 -3.07
N PRO A 52 -26.31 12.37 -2.38
CA PRO A 52 -25.74 13.72 -2.46
C PRO A 52 -24.23 13.80 -2.19
N ALA A 53 -23.72 12.96 -1.27
CA ALA A 53 -22.30 12.87 -0.96
C ALA A 53 -21.49 12.34 -2.15
N ASP A 54 -21.97 11.28 -2.81
CA ASP A 54 -21.31 10.65 -3.95
C ASP A 54 -21.41 11.51 -5.21
N ALA A 55 -22.55 12.17 -5.43
CA ALA A 55 -22.71 13.15 -6.50
C ALA A 55 -21.70 14.31 -6.38
N ARG A 56 -21.50 14.81 -5.16
CA ARG A 56 -20.47 15.82 -4.87
C ARG A 56 -19.06 15.30 -5.17
N ARG A 57 -18.70 14.12 -4.64
CA ARG A 57 -17.38 13.49 -4.87
C ARG A 57 -17.10 13.27 -6.36
N HIS A 58 -18.12 12.83 -7.09
CA HIS A 58 -18.02 12.65 -8.53
C HIS A 58 -17.73 13.98 -9.25
N LYS A 59 -18.46 15.06 -8.90
CA LYS A 59 -18.23 16.41 -9.45
C LYS A 59 -16.85 16.97 -9.12
N GLU A 60 -16.31 16.63 -7.95
CA GLU A 60 -14.94 16.97 -7.54
C GLU A 60 -13.86 16.15 -8.27
N GLY A 61 -14.23 15.18 -9.11
CA GLY A 61 -13.29 14.35 -9.85
C GLY A 61 -12.62 13.26 -9.01
N ARG A 62 -13.16 12.92 -7.84
CA ARG A 62 -12.59 11.89 -6.98
C ARG A 62 -12.61 10.50 -7.63
N GLY A 63 -11.63 9.68 -7.28
CA GLY A 63 -11.37 8.38 -7.89
C GLY A 63 -10.64 8.44 -9.23
N LYS A 64 -10.34 9.64 -9.75
CA LYS A 64 -9.60 9.84 -11.00
C LYS A 64 -8.16 10.26 -10.71
N GLY A 65 -7.30 10.11 -11.71
CA GLY A 65 -5.88 10.43 -11.63
C GLY A 65 -5.01 9.26 -11.19
N THR A 66 -3.71 9.50 -11.16
CA THR A 66 -2.65 8.56 -10.74
C THR A 66 -1.61 9.32 -9.95
N LEU A 67 -0.84 8.63 -9.10
CA LEU A 67 0.25 9.23 -8.32
C LEU A 67 -0.25 10.48 -7.55
N ALA A 68 0.40 11.62 -7.78
CA ALA A 68 0.11 12.89 -7.09
C ALA A 68 -1.25 13.49 -7.48
N ASP A 69 -1.78 13.14 -8.65
CA ASP A 69 -3.02 13.68 -9.18
C ASP A 69 -4.24 12.85 -8.76
N TYR A 70 -4.04 11.69 -8.12
CA TYR A 70 -5.14 10.87 -7.64
C TYR A 70 -5.78 11.46 -6.38
N VAL A 71 -7.11 11.56 -6.38
CA VAL A 71 -7.89 11.97 -5.21
C VAL A 71 -8.77 10.81 -4.75
N PRO A 72 -8.61 10.28 -3.52
CA PRO A 72 -9.40 9.14 -3.03
C PRO A 72 -10.89 9.47 -2.95
N TRP A 73 -11.78 8.48 -3.14
CA TRP A 73 -13.23 8.71 -3.09
C TRP A 73 -13.66 9.30 -1.75
N ILE A 74 -13.11 8.76 -0.67
CA ILE A 74 -13.42 9.15 0.70
C ILE A 74 -12.20 9.77 1.35
N LEU A 75 -12.35 10.99 1.85
CA LEU A 75 -11.31 11.65 2.64
C LEU A 75 -11.50 11.31 4.12
N MET A 76 -10.37 11.24 4.83
CA MET A 76 -10.31 10.86 6.25
C MET A 76 -11.30 11.64 7.16
N HIS A 77 -11.50 12.93 6.89
CA HIS A 77 -12.37 13.79 7.69
C HIS A 77 -13.87 13.61 7.40
N GLU A 78 -14.26 12.85 6.37
CA GLU A 78 -15.66 12.73 5.95
C GLU A 78 -16.44 11.60 6.63
N ILE A 79 -15.75 10.64 7.25
CA ILE A 79 -16.39 9.51 7.93
C ILE A 79 -16.26 9.68 9.44
N SER A 80 -17.33 9.56 10.20
CA SER A 80 -17.22 9.41 11.66
C SER A 80 -17.03 7.93 12.00
N SER A 81 -15.79 7.51 12.25
CA SER A 81 -15.48 6.16 12.75
C SER A 81 -14.89 6.22 14.16
N LYS A 82 -15.12 5.17 14.97
CA LYS A 82 -14.52 5.04 16.31
C LYS A 82 -13.02 4.70 16.26
N GLY A 83 -12.53 4.23 15.11
CA GLY A 83 -11.14 3.85 14.91
C GLY A 83 -10.23 5.04 14.67
N ARG A 84 -8.94 4.85 14.97
CA ARG A 84 -7.90 5.81 14.59
C ARG A 84 -7.75 5.81 13.07
N LYS A 85 -7.66 7.02 12.52
CA LYS A 85 -7.44 7.28 11.10
C LYS A 85 -6.08 7.93 10.91
N HIS A 86 -5.53 7.85 9.71
CA HIS A 86 -4.18 8.35 9.43
C HIS A 86 -4.14 9.16 8.13
N LEU A 87 -3.39 10.27 8.17
CA LEU A 87 -3.00 11.05 7.01
C LEU A 87 -1.50 10.89 6.91
N LEU A 88 -1.04 10.09 5.95
CA LEU A 88 0.36 9.70 5.87
C LEU A 88 0.96 10.09 4.52
N PRO A 89 2.18 10.63 4.47
CA PRO A 89 2.81 10.99 3.21
C PRO A 89 3.16 9.74 2.39
N GLY A 90 2.76 9.71 1.13
CA GLY A 90 3.17 8.72 0.14
C GLY A 90 4.41 9.20 -0.59
N TYR A 91 5.53 8.51 -0.40
CA TYR A 91 6.78 8.87 -1.06
C TYR A 91 6.71 8.48 -2.52
N LYS A 92 6.12 7.32 -2.84
CA LYS A 92 5.94 6.85 -4.21
C LYS A 92 4.98 7.71 -5.01
N THR A 93 3.92 8.19 -4.37
CA THR A 93 2.84 8.92 -5.02
C THR A 93 3.04 10.43 -4.99
N GLY A 94 3.83 10.96 -4.05
CA GLY A 94 4.04 12.40 -3.91
C GLY A 94 2.84 13.15 -3.31
N ARG A 95 1.90 12.43 -2.67
CA ARG A 95 0.70 12.99 -2.02
C ARG A 95 0.46 12.35 -0.66
N GLU A 96 -0.44 12.92 0.13
CA GLU A 96 -0.91 12.28 1.35
C GLU A 96 -1.94 11.19 1.03
N HIS A 97 -1.90 10.09 1.80
CA HIS A 97 -2.86 9.01 1.75
C HIS A 97 -3.86 9.12 2.90
N HIS A 98 -5.14 8.96 2.57
CA HIS A 98 -6.25 9.02 3.53
C HIS A 98 -6.66 7.63 3.98
N LEU A 99 -6.26 7.25 5.19
CA LEU A 99 -6.44 5.90 5.73
C LEU A 99 -7.44 5.90 6.88
N LEU A 100 -8.37 4.95 6.88
CA LEU A 100 -9.51 4.89 7.77
C LEU A 100 -9.31 3.95 8.96
N SER A 101 -8.17 3.24 9.01
CA SER A 101 -7.82 2.32 10.09
C SER A 101 -6.31 2.13 10.28
N ASP A 102 -5.90 1.62 11.45
CA ASP A 102 -4.52 1.20 11.72
C ASP A 102 -4.04 0.09 10.77
N GLY A 103 -4.95 -0.80 10.36
CA GLY A 103 -4.61 -1.88 9.43
C GLY A 103 -4.34 -1.37 8.02
N GLU A 104 -5.09 -0.37 7.56
CA GLU A 104 -4.79 0.32 6.31
C GLU A 104 -3.45 1.07 6.39
N ALA A 105 -3.13 1.70 7.52
CA ALA A 105 -1.81 2.33 7.72
C ALA A 105 -0.66 1.31 7.68
N ALA A 106 -0.87 0.13 8.24
CA ALA A 106 0.09 -0.97 8.17
C ALA A 106 0.24 -1.49 6.73
N CYS A 107 -0.86 -1.67 6.00
CA CYS A 107 -0.85 -2.03 4.58
C CYS A 107 -0.06 -1.02 3.75
N LEU A 108 -0.38 0.28 3.90
CA LEU A 108 0.32 1.36 3.19
C LEU A 108 1.83 1.31 3.46
N SER A 109 2.25 1.05 4.70
CA SER A 109 3.67 0.97 5.05
C SER A 109 4.39 -0.15 4.27
N VAL A 110 3.75 -1.32 4.13
CA VAL A 110 4.29 -2.44 3.33
C VAL A 110 4.34 -2.07 1.85
N LEU A 111 3.28 -1.44 1.32
CA LEU A 111 3.19 -1.04 -0.09
C LEU A 111 4.22 0.04 -0.45
N GLU A 112 4.37 1.06 0.39
CA GLU A 112 5.36 2.13 0.24
C GLU A 112 6.81 1.60 0.31
N TRP A 113 7.06 0.53 1.06
CA TRP A 113 8.39 -0.09 1.10
C TRP A 113 8.64 -1.02 -0.09
N HIS A 114 7.59 -1.56 -0.71
CA HIS A 114 7.73 -2.59 -1.72
C HIS A 114 8.34 -2.04 -3.03
N PRO A 115 9.42 -2.64 -3.56
CA PRO A 115 10.15 -2.08 -4.69
C PRO A 115 9.38 -2.13 -6.02
N ALA A 116 8.52 -3.14 -6.22
CA ALA A 116 7.74 -3.27 -7.45
C ALA A 116 6.49 -2.37 -7.48
N VAL A 117 6.13 -1.72 -6.37
CA VAL A 117 4.97 -0.81 -6.33
C VAL A 117 5.37 0.53 -6.93
N ILE A 118 4.61 1.00 -7.90
CA ILE A 118 4.85 2.28 -8.58
C ILE A 118 3.75 3.32 -8.29
N ASP A 119 2.52 2.89 -8.05
CA ASP A 119 1.41 3.76 -7.65
C ASP A 119 0.50 3.06 -6.63
N ILE A 120 -0.14 3.86 -5.78
CA ILE A 120 -1.05 3.41 -4.73
C ILE A 120 -2.26 4.34 -4.75
N ARG A 121 -3.45 3.79 -4.97
CA ARG A 121 -4.73 4.50 -5.01
C ARG A 121 -5.65 3.94 -3.93
N GLU A 122 -5.75 4.61 -2.79
CA GLU A 122 -6.61 4.21 -1.68
C GLU A 122 -8.05 4.69 -1.85
N GLN A 123 -8.99 4.02 -1.17
CA GLN A 123 -10.43 4.35 -1.20
C GLN A 123 -10.94 4.49 -2.65
N TYR A 124 -10.57 3.53 -3.51
CA TYR A 124 -10.84 3.57 -4.94
C TYR A 124 -12.30 3.23 -5.22
N PRO A 125 -13.06 4.09 -5.91
CA PRO A 125 -14.49 3.86 -6.08
C PRO A 125 -14.78 2.81 -7.15
N LEU A 126 -15.75 1.94 -6.88
CA LEU A 126 -16.35 1.05 -7.87
C LEU A 126 -17.43 1.84 -8.62
N LEU A 127 -17.11 2.31 -9.82
CA LEU A 127 -17.99 3.10 -10.67
C LEU A 127 -18.12 2.47 -12.06
N PRO A 128 -19.31 2.51 -12.69
CA PRO A 128 -20.54 3.16 -12.23
C PRO A 128 -21.25 2.39 -11.10
N LEU A 129 -22.04 3.10 -10.29
CA LEU A 129 -22.82 2.52 -9.18
C LEU A 129 -23.83 1.49 -9.70
N GLU A 130 -24.40 1.76 -10.87
CA GLU A 130 -25.37 0.91 -11.56
C GLU A 130 -24.80 -0.49 -11.79
N SER A 131 -23.50 -0.59 -12.11
CA SER A 131 -22.83 -1.87 -12.33
C SER A 131 -22.69 -2.70 -11.05
N THR A 132 -22.49 -2.08 -9.88
CA THR A 132 -22.45 -2.82 -8.61
C THR A 132 -23.85 -3.18 -8.13
N VAL A 133 -24.86 -2.34 -8.40
CA VAL A 133 -26.27 -2.62 -8.10
C VAL A 133 -26.79 -3.80 -8.94
N GLU A 134 -26.62 -3.77 -10.26
CA GLU A 134 -26.99 -4.88 -11.14
C GLU A 134 -26.28 -6.17 -10.74
N LEU A 135 -25.00 -6.08 -10.39
CA LEU A 135 -24.24 -7.23 -9.89
C LEU A 135 -24.84 -7.80 -8.60
N ALA A 136 -25.28 -6.95 -7.66
CA ALA A 136 -25.94 -7.41 -6.44
C ALA A 136 -27.25 -8.14 -6.75
N ASP A 137 -28.08 -7.58 -7.64
CA ASP A 137 -29.33 -8.20 -8.07
C ASP A 137 -29.11 -9.56 -8.73
N ARG A 138 -28.11 -9.67 -9.63
CA ARG A 138 -27.73 -10.95 -10.26
C ARG A 138 -27.28 -12.01 -9.26
N LEU A 139 -26.58 -11.59 -8.21
CA LEU A 139 -26.12 -12.47 -7.14
C LEU A 139 -27.24 -12.80 -6.13
N GLY A 140 -28.44 -12.21 -6.26
CA GLY A 140 -29.53 -12.40 -5.33
C GLY A 140 -29.23 -11.85 -3.92
N ILE A 141 -28.39 -10.81 -3.83
CA ILE A 141 -28.01 -10.15 -2.58
C ILE A 141 -28.39 -8.66 -2.62
N HIS A 142 -28.70 -8.09 -1.45
CA HIS A 142 -29.00 -6.67 -1.37
C HIS A 142 -27.73 -5.83 -1.50
N HIS A 143 -27.75 -4.86 -2.41
CA HIS A 143 -26.72 -3.85 -2.46
C HIS A 143 -26.69 -3.03 -1.15
N PRO A 144 -25.51 -2.73 -0.58
CA PRO A 144 -25.41 -1.85 0.58
C PRO A 144 -26.08 -0.49 0.35
N LEU A 145 -26.84 -0.04 1.34
CA LEU A 145 -27.55 1.25 1.33
C LEU A 145 -26.82 2.28 2.20
N ASP A 146 -27.08 3.56 1.94
CA ASP A 146 -26.48 4.69 2.66
C ASP A 146 -26.69 4.52 4.18
N PRO A 147 -25.62 4.44 4.98
CA PRO A 147 -25.74 4.26 6.42
C PRO A 147 -26.45 5.42 7.15
N LYS A 148 -26.62 6.59 6.52
CA LYS A 148 -27.30 7.74 7.13
C LYS A 148 -28.82 7.64 7.09
N ASN A 149 -29.40 7.16 5.98
CA ASN A 149 -30.84 7.14 5.76
C ASN A 149 -31.40 5.76 5.36
N GLY A 150 -30.54 4.82 4.98
CA GLY A 150 -30.90 3.45 4.61
C GLY A 150 -31.75 3.33 3.34
N ALA A 151 -31.85 4.38 2.51
CA ALA A 151 -32.84 4.45 1.44
C ALA A 151 -32.27 4.27 0.03
N GLN A 152 -31.00 4.64 -0.19
CA GLN A 152 -30.39 4.65 -1.52
C GLN A 152 -29.05 3.89 -1.51
N PRO A 153 -28.70 3.19 -2.61
CA PRO A 153 -27.38 2.60 -2.75
C PRO A 153 -26.30 3.70 -2.81
N PHE A 154 -25.08 3.38 -2.37
CA PHE A 154 -23.94 4.29 -2.40
C PHE A 154 -22.74 3.62 -3.06
N VAL A 155 -21.80 4.42 -3.56
CA VAL A 155 -20.59 3.94 -4.23
C VAL A 155 -19.70 3.17 -3.26
N LEU A 156 -19.46 1.90 -3.57
CA LEU A 156 -18.52 1.06 -2.83
C LEU A 156 -17.08 1.49 -3.13
N THR A 157 -16.19 1.32 -2.15
CA THR A 157 -14.77 1.65 -2.28
C THR A 157 -13.91 0.45 -1.93
N ILE A 158 -12.87 0.25 -2.72
CA ILE A 158 -11.75 -0.64 -2.46
C ILE A 158 -10.74 0.07 -1.56
N ASP A 159 -10.14 -0.63 -0.59
CA ASP A 159 -9.16 -0.01 0.30
C ASP A 159 -7.88 0.40 -0.45
N PHE A 160 -7.31 -0.45 -1.30
CA PHE A 160 -6.16 -0.11 -2.17
C PHE A 160 -6.21 -0.75 -3.56
N VAL A 161 -6.02 0.06 -4.59
CA VAL A 161 -5.59 -0.35 -5.93
C VAL A 161 -4.11 -0.01 -6.09
N VAL A 162 -3.29 -1.00 -6.38
CA VAL A 162 -1.83 -0.89 -6.43
C VAL A 162 -1.35 -1.20 -7.84
N THR A 163 -0.64 -0.25 -8.44
CA THR A 163 0.01 -0.45 -9.73
C THR A 163 1.42 -0.98 -9.51
N LEU A 164 1.76 -2.06 -10.20
CA LEU A 164 3.06 -2.70 -10.18
C LEU A 164 3.87 -2.33 -11.43
N SER A 165 5.19 -2.35 -11.31
CA SER A 165 6.12 -2.15 -12.44
C SER A 165 5.90 -3.18 -13.55
N ASP A 166 6.17 -2.79 -14.80
CA ASP A 166 5.96 -3.60 -16.02
C ASP A 166 6.65 -4.98 -16.03
N ASP A 167 7.65 -5.18 -15.18
CA ASP A 167 8.33 -6.48 -14.98
C ASP A 167 7.41 -7.54 -14.31
N VAL A 168 6.20 -7.16 -13.86
CA VAL A 168 5.23 -8.05 -13.24
C VAL A 168 4.11 -8.40 -14.23
N ALA A 169 3.81 -9.69 -14.37
CA ALA A 169 2.83 -10.19 -15.34
C ALA A 169 1.40 -9.65 -15.13
N VAL A 170 1.01 -9.43 -13.87
CA VAL A 170 -0.27 -8.80 -13.51
C VAL A 170 0.02 -7.38 -13.02
N PRO A 171 -0.43 -6.34 -13.73
CA PRO A 171 -0.03 -4.96 -13.45
C PRO A 171 -0.74 -4.37 -12.23
N PHE A 172 -1.84 -4.98 -11.78
CA PHE A 172 -2.64 -4.48 -10.68
C PHE A 172 -2.81 -5.50 -9.55
N LYS A 173 -2.47 -5.07 -8.34
CA LYS A 173 -2.85 -5.75 -7.10
C LYS A 173 -3.96 -4.95 -6.43
N VAL A 174 -5.03 -5.63 -6.04
CA VAL A 174 -6.13 -5.03 -5.30
C VAL A 174 -6.19 -5.63 -3.91
N ILE A 175 -6.25 -4.77 -2.89
CA ILE A 175 -6.24 -5.18 -1.48
C ILE A 175 -7.45 -4.58 -0.80
N SER A 176 -8.26 -5.43 -0.16
CA SER A 176 -9.17 -5.00 0.90
C SER A 176 -8.65 -5.46 2.25
N PHE A 177 -8.37 -4.51 3.15
CA PHE A 177 -8.00 -4.82 4.52
C PHE A 177 -9.24 -5.01 5.38
N LYS A 178 -9.32 -6.12 6.10
CA LYS A 178 -10.38 -6.36 7.09
C LYS A 178 -9.78 -7.06 8.30
N LYS A 179 -10.17 -6.65 9.51
CA LYS A 179 -9.85 -7.45 10.70
C LYS A 179 -10.49 -8.82 10.55
N SER A 180 -9.82 -9.88 10.97
CA SER A 180 -10.33 -11.25 10.85
C SER A 180 -11.74 -11.41 11.43
N ALA A 181 -12.00 -10.82 12.60
CA ALA A 181 -13.32 -10.80 13.24
C ALA A 181 -14.42 -10.10 12.42
N GLN A 182 -14.09 -9.18 11.51
CA GLN A 182 -15.08 -8.53 10.63
C GLN A 182 -15.57 -9.49 9.54
N LEU A 183 -14.81 -10.53 9.20
CA LEU A 183 -15.17 -11.50 8.17
C LEU A 183 -16.26 -12.48 8.62
N GLU A 184 -16.65 -12.46 9.89
CA GLU A 184 -17.83 -13.17 10.40
C GLU A 184 -19.13 -12.41 10.12
N ASN A 185 -19.04 -11.11 9.80
CA ASN A 185 -20.20 -10.27 9.56
C ASN A 185 -20.71 -10.41 8.11
N ARG A 186 -21.96 -10.85 7.96
CA ARG A 186 -22.60 -11.05 6.65
C ARG A 186 -22.58 -9.80 5.75
N ALA A 187 -22.80 -8.61 6.30
CA ALA A 187 -22.77 -7.37 5.51
C ALA A 187 -21.36 -7.05 5.01
N THR A 188 -20.33 -7.40 5.78
CA THR A 188 -18.94 -7.30 5.33
C THR A 188 -18.67 -8.28 4.19
N LEU A 189 -19.07 -9.55 4.33
CA LEU A 189 -18.90 -10.56 3.28
C LEU A 189 -19.61 -10.19 1.97
N ILE A 190 -20.82 -9.64 2.05
CA ILE A 190 -21.56 -9.13 0.88
C ILE A 190 -20.74 -8.07 0.14
N ARG A 191 -20.17 -7.10 0.86
CA ARG A 191 -19.34 -6.03 0.25
C ARG A 191 -18.10 -6.60 -0.43
N GLN A 192 -17.45 -7.58 0.20
CA GLN A 192 -16.27 -8.23 -0.34
C GLN A 192 -16.57 -9.08 -1.59
N GLU A 193 -17.72 -9.75 -1.64
CA GLU A 193 -18.12 -10.48 -2.85
C GLU A 193 -18.45 -9.53 -4.00
N LEU A 194 -19.16 -8.44 -3.73
CA LEU A 194 -19.43 -7.41 -4.75
C LEU A 194 -18.14 -6.85 -5.32
N GLU A 195 -17.18 -6.51 -4.46
CA GLU A 195 -15.86 -6.04 -4.87
C GLU A 195 -15.12 -7.06 -5.74
N ARG A 196 -15.01 -8.30 -5.26
CA ARG A 196 -14.33 -9.39 -5.98
C ARG A 196 -14.97 -9.67 -7.34
N ARG A 197 -16.30 -9.76 -7.39
CA ARG A 197 -17.05 -10.06 -8.61
C ARG A 197 -16.98 -8.93 -9.60
N TYR A 198 -17.14 -7.69 -9.14
CA TYR A 198 -16.97 -6.52 -9.99
C TYR A 198 -15.59 -6.54 -10.66
N LEU A 199 -14.53 -6.76 -9.88
CA LEU A 199 -13.17 -6.82 -10.40
C LEU A 199 -12.90 -8.04 -11.29
N THR A 200 -13.59 -9.16 -11.07
CA THR A 200 -13.49 -10.35 -11.93
C THR A 200 -14.19 -10.13 -13.28
N ASP A 201 -15.38 -9.53 -13.25
CA ASP A 201 -16.23 -9.34 -14.42
C ASP A 201 -15.71 -8.19 -15.30
N TYR A 202 -15.25 -7.09 -14.68
CA TYR A 202 -14.89 -5.84 -15.38
C TYR A 202 -13.38 -5.54 -15.38
N GLY A 203 -12.59 -6.15 -14.50
CA GLY A 203 -11.16 -5.83 -14.36
C GLY A 203 -10.91 -4.40 -13.86
N LEU A 204 -9.68 -3.94 -14.07
CA LEU A 204 -9.31 -2.52 -13.98
C LEU A 204 -8.61 -2.12 -15.27
N GLU A 205 -9.10 -1.06 -15.92
CA GLU A 205 -8.49 -0.54 -17.16
C GLU A 205 -8.36 -1.64 -18.25
N ASP A 206 -9.38 -2.51 -18.35
CA ASP A 206 -9.44 -3.69 -19.24
C ASP A 206 -8.35 -4.76 -18.98
N ARG A 207 -7.73 -4.73 -17.81
CA ARG A 207 -6.67 -5.68 -17.41
C ARG A 207 -7.12 -6.55 -16.26
N GLU A 208 -6.50 -7.73 -16.19
CA GLU A 208 -6.64 -8.63 -15.06
C GLU A 208 -6.06 -8.01 -13.78
N VAL A 209 -6.68 -8.36 -12.67
CA VAL A 209 -6.33 -7.86 -11.35
C VAL A 209 -6.19 -9.00 -10.37
N ASP A 210 -5.17 -8.93 -9.52
CA ASP A 210 -5.01 -9.85 -8.40
C ASP A 210 -5.70 -9.26 -7.16
N TRP A 211 -6.96 -9.64 -6.92
CA TRP A 211 -7.73 -9.21 -5.75
C TRP A 211 -7.50 -10.10 -4.53
N SER A 212 -7.34 -9.49 -3.35
CA SER A 212 -7.19 -10.24 -2.10
C SER A 212 -7.73 -9.48 -0.88
N ILE A 213 -8.31 -10.24 0.05
CA ILE A 213 -8.55 -9.79 1.42
C ILE A 213 -7.27 -10.00 2.22
N VAL A 214 -6.86 -8.98 2.97
CA VAL A 214 -5.73 -8.99 3.90
C VAL A 214 -6.24 -8.73 5.32
N THR A 215 -5.81 -9.53 6.28
CA THR A 215 -6.11 -9.33 7.70
C THR A 215 -4.85 -9.02 8.50
N GLU A 216 -5.01 -8.76 9.79
CA GLU A 216 -3.89 -8.59 10.72
C GLU A 216 -2.95 -9.80 10.77
N HIS A 217 -3.41 -10.99 10.36
CA HIS A 217 -2.64 -12.22 10.38
C HIS A 217 -1.70 -12.35 9.17
N GLU A 218 -2.06 -11.79 8.02
CA GLU A 218 -1.20 -11.79 6.82
C GLU A 218 -0.19 -10.62 6.84
N LEU A 219 -0.34 -9.66 7.75
CA LEU A 219 0.56 -8.52 7.86
C LEU A 219 1.87 -8.90 8.58
N PRO A 220 3.05 -8.68 7.95
CA PRO A 220 4.33 -9.06 8.52
C PRO A 220 4.76 -8.08 9.62
N GLN A 221 4.38 -8.38 10.86
CA GLN A 221 4.53 -7.45 12.00
C GLN A 221 5.99 -7.01 12.25
N ILE A 222 6.96 -7.91 12.09
CA ILE A 222 8.40 -7.58 12.23
C ILE A 222 8.82 -6.60 11.14
N LEU A 223 8.44 -6.86 9.88
CA LEU A 223 8.73 -5.95 8.77
C LEU A 223 8.10 -4.58 9.01
N ILE A 224 6.82 -4.53 9.36
CA ILE A 224 6.10 -3.27 9.63
C ILE A 224 6.80 -2.48 10.73
N LYS A 225 7.18 -3.13 11.83
CA LYS A 225 7.91 -2.49 12.93
C LYS A 225 9.26 -1.93 12.47
N ASN A 226 10.01 -2.70 11.68
CA ASN A 226 11.30 -2.29 11.17
C ASN A 226 11.19 -1.13 10.17
N ILE A 227 10.33 -1.23 9.16
CA ILE A 227 10.17 -0.17 8.15
C ILE A 227 9.58 1.11 8.77
N THR A 228 8.72 1.00 9.78
CA THR A 228 8.23 2.16 10.55
C THR A 228 9.39 2.83 11.29
N HIS A 229 10.27 2.05 11.93
CA HIS A 229 11.46 2.58 12.59
C HIS A 229 12.50 3.17 11.63
N LEU A 230 12.47 2.79 10.35
CA LEU A 230 13.40 3.28 9.32
C LEU A 230 12.83 4.44 8.50
N SER A 231 11.52 4.66 8.56
CA SER A 231 10.79 5.54 7.65
C SER A 231 11.25 7.01 7.78
N PRO A 232 11.30 7.76 6.66
CA PRO A 232 11.52 9.20 6.71
C PRO A 232 10.46 9.94 7.54
N ARG A 233 9.27 9.34 7.75
CA ARG A 233 8.20 9.87 8.62
C ARG A 233 8.67 10.09 10.06
N THR A 234 9.66 9.34 10.52
CA THR A 234 10.13 9.39 11.91
C THR A 234 11.25 10.40 12.12
N PHE A 235 12.04 10.73 11.10
CA PHE A 235 13.27 11.53 11.25
C PHE A 235 13.31 12.79 10.38
N GLY A 236 12.25 13.07 9.62
CA GLY A 236 12.14 14.25 8.77
C GLY A 236 12.81 14.06 7.40
N LEU A 237 12.50 14.99 6.50
CA LEU A 237 13.08 15.05 5.17
C LEU A 237 14.44 15.74 5.23
N ILE A 238 15.41 15.18 4.52
CA ILE A 238 16.76 15.73 4.40
C ILE A 238 16.92 16.22 2.96
N SER A 239 17.53 17.39 2.77
CA SER A 239 17.77 17.90 1.41
C SER A 239 18.64 16.95 0.59
N GLN A 240 18.44 16.89 -0.72
CA GLN A 240 19.22 16.01 -1.61
C GLN A 240 20.74 16.30 -1.52
N ALA A 241 21.12 17.57 -1.35
CA ALA A 241 22.52 17.95 -1.19
C ALA A 241 23.13 17.42 0.11
N GLN A 242 22.42 17.57 1.25
CA GLN A 242 22.86 17.02 2.52
C GLN A 242 22.91 15.50 2.49
N MET A 243 21.87 14.86 1.95
CA MET A 243 21.79 13.42 1.78
C MET A 243 23.00 12.87 1.02
N THR A 244 23.33 13.49 -0.12
CA THR A 244 24.48 13.10 -0.96
C THR A 244 25.81 13.23 -0.20
N ARG A 245 26.02 14.37 0.47
CA ARG A 245 27.24 14.63 1.25
C ARG A 245 27.41 13.62 2.40
N ILE A 246 26.35 13.39 3.16
CA ILE A 246 26.36 12.46 4.31
C ILE A 246 26.54 11.02 3.84
N ARG A 247 25.85 10.62 2.77
CA ARG A 247 25.98 9.28 2.17
C ARG A 247 27.42 8.98 1.77
N ALA A 248 28.09 9.91 1.09
CA ALA A 248 29.47 9.71 0.67
C ALA A 248 30.41 9.45 1.86
N ALA A 249 30.26 10.20 2.95
CA ALA A 249 31.03 10.00 4.18
C ALA A 249 30.69 8.66 4.87
N LEU A 250 29.40 8.30 4.92
CA LEU A 250 28.97 7.00 5.45
C LEU A 250 29.58 5.83 4.69
N GLU A 251 29.58 5.89 3.36
CA GLU A 251 30.14 4.83 2.51
C GLU A 251 31.68 4.76 2.61
N GLN A 252 32.36 5.89 2.81
CA GLN A 252 33.81 5.93 3.06
C GLN A 252 34.20 5.29 4.39
N HIS A 253 33.38 5.44 5.43
CA HIS A 253 33.67 4.96 6.78
C HIS A 253 32.98 3.64 7.16
N TRP A 254 32.17 3.08 6.26
CA TRP A 254 31.42 1.84 6.51
C TRP A 254 32.35 0.64 6.71
N HIS A 255 32.04 -0.19 7.72
CA HIS A 255 32.69 -1.47 7.95
C HIS A 255 31.72 -2.47 8.60
N PRO A 256 31.68 -3.77 8.20
CA PRO A 256 30.69 -4.73 8.71
C PRO A 256 30.70 -4.95 10.23
N ALA A 257 31.87 -4.80 10.85
CA ALA A 257 32.02 -4.92 12.31
C ALA A 257 31.59 -3.67 13.10
N LEU A 258 31.24 -2.57 12.43
CA LEU A 258 30.91 -1.31 13.07
C LEU A 258 29.39 -1.23 13.32
N ALA A 259 29.00 -0.88 14.55
CA ALA A 259 27.62 -0.54 14.85
C ALA A 259 27.20 0.74 14.09
N LEU A 260 26.00 0.77 13.54
CA LEU A 260 25.50 1.93 12.78
C LEU A 260 25.48 3.22 13.59
N THR A 261 25.26 3.13 14.91
CA THR A 261 25.33 4.30 15.79
C THR A 261 26.74 4.86 15.94
N ASN A 262 27.77 4.02 15.94
CA ASN A 262 29.16 4.48 15.98
C ASN A 262 29.59 5.08 14.64
N LEU A 263 29.15 4.49 13.52
CA LEU A 263 29.32 5.07 12.20
C LEU A 263 28.67 6.45 12.10
N GLY A 264 27.40 6.55 12.51
CA GLY A 264 26.65 7.81 12.49
C GLY A 264 27.35 8.89 13.31
N LYS A 265 27.73 8.59 14.55
CA LYS A 265 28.48 9.53 15.41
C LYS A 265 29.77 10.02 14.76
N ARG A 266 30.52 9.13 14.12
CA ARG A 266 31.76 9.50 13.45
C ARG A 266 31.50 10.47 12.31
N VAL A 267 30.54 10.16 11.44
CA VAL A 267 30.19 11.04 10.31
C VAL A 267 29.60 12.38 10.79
N ASP A 268 28.82 12.38 11.88
CA ASP A 268 28.32 13.61 12.48
C ASP A 268 29.50 14.51 12.92
N CYS A 269 30.53 13.95 13.57
CA CYS A 269 31.74 14.68 13.94
C CYS A 269 32.54 15.16 12.70
N ASP A 270 32.78 14.28 11.73
CA ASP A 270 33.60 14.57 10.54
C ASP A 270 32.98 15.68 9.67
N LEU A 271 31.64 15.78 9.65
CA LEU A 271 30.90 16.77 8.86
C LEU A 271 30.36 17.96 9.67
N ALA A 272 30.63 18.01 10.98
CA ALA A 272 30.08 19.01 11.92
C ALA A 272 28.55 19.13 11.86
N LEU A 273 27.86 17.99 11.96
CA LEU A 273 26.40 17.88 11.93
C LEU A 273 25.80 17.80 13.34
N GLU A 274 24.50 18.07 13.44
CA GLU A 274 23.73 17.78 14.65
C GLU A 274 23.76 16.28 14.96
N PRO A 275 23.90 15.88 16.25
CA PRO A 275 23.94 14.47 16.63
C PRO A 275 22.73 13.68 16.12
N GLY A 276 23.00 12.58 15.41
CA GLY A 276 21.97 11.70 14.85
C GLY A 276 21.60 11.99 13.39
N SER A 277 22.16 13.03 12.78
CA SER A 277 21.92 13.40 11.37
C SER A 277 22.40 12.31 10.40
N ALA A 278 23.60 11.77 10.61
CA ALA A 278 24.11 10.68 9.79
C ALA A 278 23.34 9.38 10.00
N LEU A 279 22.87 9.12 11.23
CA LEU A 279 22.08 7.94 11.53
C LEU A 279 20.69 8.01 10.89
N SER A 280 20.07 9.18 10.78
CA SER A 280 18.80 9.33 10.06
C SER A 280 19.00 9.06 8.56
N VAL A 281 20.11 9.48 7.97
CA VAL A 281 20.48 9.12 6.59
C VAL A 281 20.64 7.61 6.44
N VAL A 282 21.39 6.93 7.33
CA VAL A 282 21.53 5.46 7.32
C VAL A 282 20.15 4.78 7.28
N ARG A 283 19.21 5.23 8.12
CA ARG A 283 17.86 4.65 8.14
C ARG A 283 17.13 4.82 6.80
N GLN A 284 17.23 6.00 6.18
CA GLN A 284 16.64 6.25 4.86
C GLN A 284 17.31 5.42 3.76
N LEU A 285 18.64 5.25 3.79
CA LEU A 285 19.35 4.37 2.85
C LEU A 285 18.85 2.93 2.94
N ILE A 286 18.57 2.44 4.14
CA ILE A 286 18.00 1.10 4.36
C ILE A 286 16.54 1.04 3.91
N TYR A 287 15.73 2.03 4.30
CA TYR A 287 14.32 2.11 3.94
C TYR A 287 14.12 2.07 2.41
N HIS A 288 14.96 2.78 1.66
CA HIS A 288 14.91 2.82 0.20
C HIS A 288 15.67 1.67 -0.50
N GLY A 289 16.22 0.71 0.25
CA GLY A 289 16.89 -0.47 -0.30
C GLY A 289 18.23 -0.19 -0.99
N LEU A 290 18.89 0.93 -0.64
CA LEU A 290 20.26 1.24 -1.05
C LEU A 290 21.26 0.49 -0.18
N TRP A 291 20.93 0.36 1.11
CA TRP A 291 21.62 -0.49 2.08
C TRP A 291 20.67 -1.64 2.43
N VAL A 292 21.05 -2.86 2.07
CA VAL A 292 20.14 -4.01 2.10
C VAL A 292 20.48 -4.91 3.28
N CYS A 293 19.50 -5.19 4.13
CA CYS A 293 19.58 -6.18 5.21
C CYS A 293 18.23 -6.90 5.36
N ASP A 294 18.20 -7.96 6.17
CA ASP A 294 16.94 -8.64 6.50
C ASP A 294 16.09 -7.79 7.44
N LEU A 295 14.97 -7.29 6.92
CA LEU A 295 13.96 -6.56 7.68
C LEU A 295 12.74 -7.42 8.03
N ARG A 296 12.66 -8.67 7.56
CA ARG A 296 11.46 -9.51 7.66
C ARG A 296 11.48 -10.42 8.88
N ASN A 297 12.63 -10.98 9.22
CA ASN A 297 12.69 -12.04 10.24
C ASN A 297 13.26 -11.57 11.58
N THR A 298 14.08 -10.52 11.58
CA THR A 298 14.78 -10.04 12.79
C THR A 298 14.43 -8.58 13.07
N ILE A 299 14.27 -8.23 14.35
CA ILE A 299 14.10 -6.83 14.76
C ILE A 299 15.37 -6.05 14.45
N PHE A 300 15.23 -5.00 13.65
CA PHE A 300 16.31 -4.11 13.27
C PHE A 300 16.81 -3.31 14.48
N ARG A 301 18.13 -3.26 14.65
CA ARG A 301 18.78 -2.54 15.75
C ARG A 301 20.01 -1.79 15.25
N VAL A 302 20.02 -0.48 15.46
CA VAL A 302 21.14 0.40 15.07
C VAL A 302 22.39 0.23 15.94
N ASN A 303 22.25 -0.32 17.14
CA ASN A 303 23.34 -0.45 18.12
C ASN A 303 24.19 -1.72 17.97
N HIS A 304 23.84 -2.60 17.01
CA HIS A 304 24.63 -3.80 16.74
C HIS A 304 25.28 -3.70 15.36
N PRO A 305 26.45 -4.32 15.17
CA PRO A 305 27.01 -4.52 13.84
C PRO A 305 26.01 -5.27 12.95
N LEU A 306 25.90 -4.86 11.70
CA LEU A 306 25.09 -5.54 10.69
C LEU A 306 26.04 -6.18 9.69
N THR A 307 26.51 -7.38 10.02
CA THR A 307 27.46 -8.14 9.19
C THR A 307 26.88 -8.49 7.82
N ASP A 308 25.55 -8.63 7.76
CA ASP A 308 24.83 -9.05 6.56
C ASP A 308 24.34 -7.85 5.73
N LEU A 309 24.77 -6.62 6.10
CA LEU A 309 24.42 -5.42 5.36
C LEU A 309 25.17 -5.36 4.03
N ILE A 310 24.41 -5.32 2.94
CA ILE A 310 24.94 -5.16 1.59
C ILE A 310 24.75 -3.70 1.17
N VAL A 311 25.85 -3.00 0.89
CA VAL A 311 25.83 -1.60 0.42
C VAL A 311 25.91 -1.58 -1.10
N ASP A 312 24.84 -1.15 -1.78
CA ASP A 312 24.83 -1.00 -3.24
C ASP A 312 25.13 0.46 -3.64
N GLN A 313 26.43 0.75 -3.81
CA GLN A 313 26.92 2.08 -4.19
C GLN A 313 26.48 2.54 -5.59
N ARG A 314 25.98 1.62 -6.43
CA ARG A 314 25.56 1.93 -7.82
C ARG A 314 24.13 2.44 -7.91
N LYS A 315 23.31 2.22 -6.87
CA LYS A 315 21.92 2.70 -6.86
C LYS A 315 21.86 4.16 -6.42
N GLN A 316 21.15 4.96 -7.22
CA GLN A 316 20.84 6.34 -6.88
C GLN A 316 19.64 6.38 -5.92
N MET A 317 19.60 7.40 -5.05
CA MET A 317 18.38 7.66 -4.28
C MET A 317 17.24 7.93 -5.25
N PRO A 318 16.02 7.43 -4.97
CA PRO A 318 14.88 7.86 -5.74
C PRO A 318 14.66 9.37 -5.51
N THR A 319 14.35 10.10 -6.57
CA THR A 319 14.00 11.52 -6.49
C THR A 319 12.55 11.62 -6.04
N TRP A 320 12.31 11.76 -4.74
CA TRP A 320 10.97 12.00 -4.20
C TRP A 320 10.72 13.50 -4.13
N SER A 321 9.83 14.01 -4.99
CA SER A 321 9.26 15.34 -4.81
C SER A 321 8.11 15.22 -3.82
N VAL A 322 8.37 15.49 -2.53
CA VAL A 322 7.29 15.90 -1.65
C VAL A 322 7.02 17.35 -2.03
N ARG A 323 5.91 17.63 -2.73
CA ARG A 323 5.49 19.02 -2.92
C ARG A 323 5.21 19.58 -1.52
N SER A 324 6.04 20.53 -1.11
CA SER A 324 5.96 21.28 0.14
C SER A 324 4.72 22.14 0.21
#